data_AF-A0A1X7TTK9-F1
#
_entry.id   AF-A0A1X7TTK9-F1
#
_cell.length_a   1.000
_cell.length_b   1.000
_cell.length_c   1.000
_cell.angle_alpha   90.00
_cell.angle_beta   90.00
_cell.angle_gamma   90.00
#
_symmetry.space_group_name_H-M   'P 1'
#
loop_
_entity.id
_entity.type
_entity.pdbx_description
1 polymer ?
#
loop_
_entity_poly.entity_id
_entity_poly.type
_entity_poly.pdbx_seq_one_letter_code
_entity_poly.pdbx_strand_id
1 'polypeptide(L)' 'RYDIRAETISYSPESFRKAAYRQYILWKYQKLGCGNRQVCPSCVVNCIRVWYPSLN' A
#
# COMPACT_ATOMS: atom_id res chain seq x y z
N ARG A 1 -21.52 -1.48 6.49
CA ARG A 1 -20.37 -2.38 6.16
C ARG A 1 -20.15 -2.25 4.67
N TYR A 2 -19.22 -1.40 4.25
CA TYR A 2 -18.97 -1.18 2.82
C TYR A 2 -18.22 -2.39 2.25
N ASP A 3 -18.76 -2.97 1.18
CA ASP A 3 -18.21 -4.13 0.52
C ASP A 3 -17.03 -3.70 -0.36
N ILE A 4 -15.84 -4.20 -0.06
CA ILE A 4 -14.57 -3.84 -0.69
C ILE A 4 -14.51 -4.34 -2.15
N ARG A 5 -15.46 -5.17 -2.58
CA ARG A 5 -15.44 -5.85 -3.89
C ARG A 5 -16.00 -5.02 -5.05
N ALA A 6 -16.45 -3.79 -4.80
CA ALA A 6 -17.14 -2.94 -5.78
C ALA A 6 -16.28 -1.81 -6.39
N GLU A 7 -14.96 -1.83 -6.19
CA GLU A 7 -14.05 -0.89 -6.85
C GLU A 7 -13.42 -1.58 -8.07
N THR A 8 -13.61 -1.03 -9.27
CA THR A 8 -12.90 -1.50 -10.47
C THR A 8 -11.40 -1.47 -10.18
N ILE A 9 -10.72 -2.62 -10.26
CA ILE A 9 -9.27 -2.71 -10.09
C ILE A 9 -8.65 -1.88 -11.21
N SER A 10 -8.29 -0.64 -10.89
CA SER A 10 -7.49 0.19 -11.76
C SER A 10 -6.05 -0.29 -11.63
N TYR A 11 -5.51 -0.90 -12.69
CA TYR A 11 -4.09 -1.30 -12.78
C TYR A 11 -3.17 -0.09 -12.99
N SER A 12 -3.47 1.02 -12.32
CA SER A 12 -2.62 2.20 -12.31
C SER A 12 -1.40 1.96 -11.41
N PRO A 13 -0.23 2.51 -11.74
CA PRO A 13 0.94 2.52 -10.84
C PRO A 13 0.60 3.00 -9.42
N GLU A 14 -0.35 3.93 -9.28
CA GLU A 14 -0.87 4.39 -7.99
C GLU A 14 -1.50 3.28 -7.14
N SER A 15 -2.28 2.41 -7.78
CA SER A 15 -2.92 1.26 -7.12
C SER A 15 -1.87 0.24 -6.68
N PHE A 16 -0.85 0.00 -7.51
CA PHE A 16 0.26 -0.88 -7.17
C PHE A 16 1.10 -0.35 -6.00
N ARG A 17 1.34 0.97 -5.91
CA ARG A 17 1.98 1.57 -4.73
C ARG A 17 1.20 1.31 -3.44
N LYS A 18 -0.12 1.55 -3.46
CA LYS A 18 -0.99 1.33 -2.30
C LYS A 18 -0.94 -0.13 -1.85
N ALA A 19 -0.94 -1.07 -2.79
CA ALA A 19 -0.78 -2.49 -2.49
C ALA A 19 0.61 -2.80 -1.89
N ALA A 20 1.69 -2.27 -2.48
CA ALA A 20 3.06 -2.47 -2.02
C ALA A 20 3.28 -1.93 -0.59
N TYR A 21 2.75 -0.76 -0.25
CA TYR A 21 2.82 -0.23 1.12
C TYR A 21 2.15 -1.15 2.12
N ARG A 22 0.93 -1.64 1.81
CA ARG A 22 0.20 -2.58 2.68
C ARG A 22 0.95 -3.90 2.83
N GLN A 23 1.51 -4.41 1.74
CA GLN A 23 2.27 -5.66 1.74
C GLN A 23 3.53 -5.56 2.60
N TYR A 24 4.26 -4.45 2.52
CA TYR A 24 5.43 -4.21 3.37
C TYR A 24 5.06 -4.20 4.86
N ILE A 25 4.00 -3.46 5.22
CA ILE A 25 3.54 -3.37 6.61
C ILE A 25 3.10 -4.74 7.14
N LEU A 26 2.35 -5.50 6.33
CA LEU A 26 1.94 -6.86 6.67
C LEU A 26 3.15 -7.80 6.84
N TRP A 27 4.16 -7.71 5.97
CA TRP A 27 5.37 -8.52 6.07
C TRP A 27 6.19 -8.18 7.32
N LYS A 28 6.38 -6.89 7.60
CA LYS A 28 7.25 -6.42 8.69
C LYS A 28 6.62 -6.57 10.07
N TYR A 29 5.33 -6.27 10.19
CA TYR A 29 4.62 -6.17 11.47
C TYR A 29 3.51 -7.22 11.64
N GLN A 30 3.35 -8.13 10.67
CA GLN A 30 2.29 -9.14 10.65
C GLN A 30 0.90 -8.49 10.63
N LYS A 31 -0.13 -9.18 11.11
CA LYS A 31 -1.49 -8.66 11.13
C LYS A 31 -1.63 -7.57 12.20
N LEU A 32 -1.70 -6.31 11.77
CA LEU A 32 -2.03 -5.20 12.67
C LEU A 32 -3.54 -5.22 12.98
N GLY A 33 -3.88 -5.24 14.27
CA GLY A 33 -5.26 -5.11 14.73
C GLY A 33 -5.86 -3.73 14.46
N CYS A 34 -7.15 -3.56 14.76
CA CYS A 34 -7.81 -2.26 14.67
C CYS A 34 -7.14 -1.24 15.61
N GLY A 35 -6.91 -0.02 15.14
CA GLY A 35 -6.33 1.06 15.96
C GLY A 35 -4.79 1.12 16.00
N ASN A 36 -4.09 0.05 15.61
CA ASN A 36 -2.63 0.07 15.53
C ASN A 36 -2.19 0.38 14.08
N ARG A 37 -1.88 1.64 13.78
CA ARG A 37 -1.40 2.06 12.45
C ARG A 37 0.12 2.24 12.50
N GLN A 38 0.84 1.57 11.61
CA GLN A 38 2.30 1.73 11.47
C GLN A 38 2.62 2.54 10.22
N VAL A 39 3.60 3.44 10.34
CA VAL A 39 4.06 4.29 9.23
C VAL A 39 5.14 3.54 8.45
N CYS A 40 5.07 3.59 7.13
CA CYS A 40 6.10 3.03 6.28
C CYS A 40 7.36 3.91 6.34
N PRO A 41 8.57 3.35 6.56
CA PRO A 41 9.79 4.14 6.61
C PRO A 41 10.08 4.78 5.24
N SER A 42 10.72 5.96 5.26
CA SER A 42 10.95 6.77 4.06
C SER A 42 11.76 6.05 2.98
N CYS A 43 12.75 5.25 3.38
CA CYS A 43 13.56 4.45 2.44
C CYS A 43 12.71 3.47 1.63
N VAL A 44 11.74 2.82 2.27
CA VAL A 44 10.83 1.87 1.60
C VAL A 44 9.86 2.60 0.69
N VAL A 45 9.33 3.75 1.15
CA VAL A 45 8.46 4.59 0.32
C VAL A 45 9.18 5.03 -0.96
N ASN A 46 10.44 5.46 -0.84
CA ASN A 46 11.22 5.89 -2.00
C ASN A 46 11.47 4.74 -2.98
N CYS A 47 11.86 3.56 -2.48
CA CYS A 47 12.02 2.37 -3.32
C CYS A 47 10.72 2.06 -4.09
N ILE A 48 9.57 2.00 -3.40
CA ILE A 48 8.29 1.67 -4.04
C ILE A 48 7.91 2.72 -5.11
N ARG A 49 8.20 3.99 -4.88
CA ARG A 49 7.95 5.06 -5.87
C ARG A 49 8.83 4.98 -7.10
N VAL A 50 10.07 4.52 -6.96
CA VAL A 50 10.99 4.25 -8.09
C VAL A 50 10.49 3.06 -8.91
N TRP A 51 10.03 1.99 -8.25
CA TRP A 51 9.52 0.79 -8.92
C TRP A 51 8.16 1.02 -9.62
N TYR A 52 7.29 1.83 -9.03
CA TYR A 52 6.00 2.20 -9.59
C TYR A 52 5.92 3.71 -9.79
N PRO A 53 6.49 4.26 -10.87
CA PRO A 53 6.37 5.69 -11.18
C PRO A 53 4.91 6.02 -11.51
N SER A 54 4.40 7.11 -10.95
CA SER A 54 3.11 7.70 -11.29
C SER A 54 3.43 9.02 -11.96
N LEU A 55 2.76 9.31 -13.07
CA LEU A 55 2.60 10.70 -13.46
C LEU A 55 1.72 11.33 -12.38
N ASN A 56 2.31 12.20 -11.56
CA ASN A 56 1.54 13.07 -10.68
C ASN A 56 0.69 14.04 -11.51
#